data_AF-A0A225WC42-F1
#
_entry.id   AF-A0A225WC42-F1
#
_cell.length_a   1.000
_cell.length_b   1.000
_cell.length_c   1.000
_cell.angle_alpha   90.00
_cell.angle_beta   90.00
_cell.angle_gamma   90.00
#
_symmetry.space_group_name_H-M   'P 1'
#
loop_
_entity.id
_entity.type
_entity.pdbx_description
1 polymer ?
#
loop_
_entity_poly.entity_id
_entity_poly.type
_entity_poly.pdbx_seq_one_letter_code
_entity_poly.pdbx_strand_id
1 'polypeptide(L)'
;MPQAINELDVDFDAQIQEIKRLISSTKDVDRRTALEEHLRELELQRIQAEQQQEPLEHSPASRRKSFRPTSAKPRMSTLTPLVEDSEVTSSFHGLDAHRLDDDGPSLVSEVFSSSYDENFSPANVLENGSRTLWVSSGMFPQFLRIVLREPKRLAAVEITCRHVTKLQLRASPNRNIAVSKMAVVGRLEVSEADSGKLDTHRFNLARHSPGDDEDGKGSDDDDKHSTGSAVEAIQIDVESGYGDFVCVYFVRLRVANS
;
A
#
# COMPACT_ATOMS: atom_id res chain seq x y z
N MET A 1 -54.35 24.15 3.08
CA MET A 1 -53.11 23.47 3.52
C MET A 1 -52.95 22.22 2.66
N PRO A 2 -51.89 22.07 1.87
CA PRO A 2 -51.47 20.78 1.36
C PRO A 2 -50.65 20.04 2.45
N GLN A 3 -50.77 18.73 2.50
CA GLN A 3 -50.05 17.87 3.46
C GLN A 3 -48.66 17.55 2.91
N ALA A 4 -47.65 17.55 3.77
CA ALA A 4 -46.33 17.02 3.42
C ALA A 4 -46.46 15.51 3.19
N ILE A 5 -46.00 15.05 2.02
CA ILE A 5 -45.94 13.63 1.68
C ILE A 5 -44.74 13.05 2.43
N ASN A 6 -44.92 11.91 3.09
CA ASN A 6 -43.82 11.19 3.72
C ASN A 6 -42.76 10.86 2.67
N GLU A 7 -41.57 11.45 2.79
CA GLU A 7 -40.38 10.89 2.16
C GLU A 7 -40.16 9.52 2.80
N LEU A 8 -40.28 8.45 2.00
CA LEU A 8 -39.79 7.15 2.42
C LEU A 8 -38.27 7.27 2.47
N ASP A 9 -37.72 7.20 3.68
CA ASP A 9 -36.29 7.08 3.90
C ASP A 9 -35.83 5.74 3.30
N VAL A 10 -35.27 5.79 2.09
CA VAL A 10 -34.83 4.61 1.36
C VAL A 10 -33.52 4.15 1.97
N ASP A 11 -33.58 3.13 2.83
CA ASP A 11 -32.39 2.48 3.38
C ASP A 11 -31.63 1.73 2.26
N PHE A 12 -30.81 2.49 1.53
CA PHE A 12 -29.95 2.00 0.47
C PHE A 12 -29.00 0.90 0.98
N ASP A 13 -28.51 1.02 2.21
CA ASP A 13 -27.55 0.06 2.78
C ASP A 13 -28.23 -1.29 3.06
N ALA A 14 -29.49 -1.31 3.51
CA ALA A 14 -30.29 -2.54 3.63
C ALA A 14 -30.61 -3.17 2.26
N GLN A 15 -30.96 -2.38 1.25
CA GLN A 15 -31.23 -2.89 -0.11
C GLN A 15 -29.97 -3.49 -0.76
N ILE A 16 -28.84 -2.80 -0.64
CA ILE A 16 -27.52 -3.25 -1.12
C ILE A 16 -27.12 -4.58 -0.46
N GLN A 17 -27.33 -4.74 0.84
CA GLN A 17 -27.05 -5.99 1.56
C GLN A 17 -27.95 -7.15 1.08
N GLU A 18 -29.25 -6.91 0.90
CA GLU A 18 -30.19 -7.93 0.43
C GLU A 18 -29.86 -8.39 -1.01
N ILE A 19 -29.50 -7.46 -1.91
CA ILE A 19 -29.09 -7.83 -3.28
C ILE A 19 -27.77 -8.62 -3.29
N LYS A 20 -26.79 -8.24 -2.47
CA LYS A 20 -25.54 -9.01 -2.28
C LYS A 20 -25.83 -10.43 -1.76
N ARG A 21 -26.83 -10.59 -0.88
CA ARG A 21 -27.32 -11.90 -0.41
C ARG A 21 -28.00 -12.70 -1.53
N LEU A 22 -28.81 -12.07 -2.38
CA LEU A 22 -29.48 -12.70 -3.51
C LEU A 22 -28.50 -13.15 -4.61
N ILE A 23 -27.48 -12.34 -4.92
CA ILE A 23 -26.38 -12.68 -5.83
C ILE A 23 -25.64 -13.92 -5.32
N SER A 24 -25.36 -13.97 -4.02
CA SER A 24 -24.68 -15.09 -3.37
C SER A 24 -25.52 -16.38 -3.30
N SER A 25 -26.85 -16.27 -3.41
CA SER A 25 -27.77 -17.40 -3.31
C SER A 25 -28.31 -17.90 -4.66
N THR A 26 -28.19 -17.12 -5.74
CA THR A 26 -28.69 -17.51 -7.07
C THR A 26 -27.69 -18.40 -7.81
N LYS A 27 -28.21 -19.38 -8.56
CA LYS A 27 -27.43 -20.26 -9.45
C LYS A 27 -27.67 -19.98 -10.94
N ASP A 28 -28.64 -19.12 -11.22
CA ASP A 28 -29.01 -18.67 -12.55
C ASP A 28 -28.12 -17.48 -12.96
N VAL A 29 -27.42 -17.62 -14.09
CA VAL A 29 -26.42 -16.66 -14.58
C VAL A 29 -27.05 -15.37 -15.11
N ASP A 30 -28.18 -15.47 -15.81
CA ASP A 30 -28.88 -14.31 -16.36
C ASP A 30 -29.48 -13.49 -15.22
N ARG A 31 -30.12 -14.17 -14.25
CA ARG A 31 -30.64 -13.55 -13.03
C ARG A 31 -29.54 -12.95 -12.17
N ARG A 32 -28.37 -13.58 -12.09
CA ARG A 32 -27.21 -13.05 -11.37
C ARG A 32 -26.71 -11.75 -12.00
N THR A 33 -26.56 -11.74 -13.33
CA THR A 33 -26.10 -10.57 -14.08
C THR A 33 -27.03 -9.37 -13.89
N ALA A 34 -28.35 -9.59 -13.93
CA ALA A 34 -29.35 -8.55 -13.67
C ALA A 34 -29.29 -7.99 -12.24
N LEU A 35 -29.01 -8.84 -11.23
CA LEU A 35 -28.82 -8.39 -9.85
C LEU A 35 -27.50 -7.60 -9.66
N GLU A 36 -26.42 -8.00 -10.33
CA GLU A 36 -25.13 -7.30 -10.33
C GLU A 36 -25.17 -5.95 -11.09
N GLU A 37 -26.10 -5.79 -12.03
CA GLU A 37 -26.41 -4.50 -12.68
C GLU A 37 -27.24 -3.60 -11.75
N HIS A 38 -28.33 -4.13 -11.16
CA HIS A 38 -29.17 -3.39 -10.22
C HIS A 38 -28.40 -2.93 -8.96
N LEU A 39 -27.43 -3.71 -8.51
CA LEU A 39 -26.53 -3.33 -7.42
C LEU A 39 -25.70 -2.09 -7.76
N ARG A 40 -25.17 -2.01 -8.98
CA ARG A 40 -24.41 -0.84 -9.47
C ARG A 40 -25.30 0.40 -9.61
N GLU A 41 -26.56 0.23 -10.01
CA GLU A 41 -27.52 1.33 -10.07
C GLU A 41 -27.82 1.91 -8.69
N LEU A 42 -28.09 1.07 -7.67
CA LEU A 42 -28.31 1.54 -6.30
C LEU A 42 -27.09 2.19 -5.66
N GLU A 43 -25.89 1.64 -5.88
CA GLU A 43 -24.64 2.26 -5.40
C GLU A 43 -24.42 3.65 -6.04
N LEU A 44 -24.79 3.83 -7.32
CA LEU A 44 -24.76 5.13 -7.99
C LEU A 44 -25.82 6.11 -7.45
N GLN A 45 -27.06 5.65 -7.21
CA GLN A 45 -28.13 6.47 -6.63
C GLN A 45 -27.80 6.93 -5.21
N ARG A 46 -27.21 6.07 -4.39
CA ARG A 46 -26.69 6.40 -3.04
C ARG A 46 -25.68 7.55 -3.10
N ILE A 47 -24.71 7.48 -4.00
CA ILE A 47 -23.71 8.54 -4.20
C ILE A 47 -24.36 9.86 -4.67
N GLN A 48 -25.37 9.79 -5.55
CA GLN A 48 -26.09 10.99 -6.00
C GLN A 48 -26.97 11.62 -4.91
N ALA A 49 -27.54 10.81 -4.01
CA ALA A 49 -28.30 11.30 -2.86
C ALA A 49 -27.37 11.97 -1.82
N GLU A 50 -26.22 11.35 -1.55
CA GLU A 50 -25.16 11.88 -0.66
C GLU A 50 -24.63 13.24 -1.18
N GLN A 51 -24.42 13.38 -2.50
CA GLN A 51 -24.03 14.65 -3.13
C GLN A 51 -25.13 15.72 -3.13
N GLN A 52 -26.42 15.35 -3.01
CA GLN A 52 -27.54 16.31 -2.95
C GLN A 52 -27.84 16.78 -1.52
N GLN A 53 -27.29 16.13 -0.49
CA GLN A 53 -27.49 16.49 0.92
C GLN A 53 -26.42 17.41 1.53
N GLU A 54 -25.41 17.85 0.77
CA GLU A 54 -24.44 18.86 1.19
C GLU A 54 -24.91 20.30 0.90
N PRO A 55 -25.36 21.03 1.93
CA PRO A 55 -25.14 22.48 1.98
C PRO A 55 -24.41 22.92 3.26
N LEU A 56 -23.14 23.29 3.09
CA LEU A 56 -22.45 24.37 3.82
C LEU A 56 -22.65 24.46 5.34
N GLU A 57 -21.72 23.90 6.12
CA GLU A 57 -21.24 24.58 7.34
C GLU A 57 -19.71 24.64 7.42
N HIS A 58 -19.19 25.86 7.34
CA HIS A 58 -17.84 26.24 7.77
C HIS A 58 -17.94 27.58 8.52
N SER A 59 -17.99 27.57 9.85
CA SER A 59 -17.52 28.72 10.64
C SER A 59 -17.19 28.33 12.09
N PRO A 60 -16.06 28.81 12.64
CA PRO A 60 -15.80 28.75 14.07
C PRO A 60 -15.64 30.16 14.67
N ALA A 61 -16.70 30.72 15.29
CA ALA A 61 -16.60 31.62 16.45
C ALA A 61 -17.95 32.21 16.91
N SER A 62 -18.37 31.91 18.15
CA SER A 62 -18.98 32.96 18.97
C SER A 62 -18.91 32.68 20.47
N ARG A 63 -18.33 33.62 21.23
CA ARG A 63 -18.39 33.67 22.71
C ARG A 63 -19.61 34.51 23.12
N ARG A 64 -20.47 34.00 24.02
CA ARG A 64 -20.90 34.72 25.26
C ARG A 64 -21.91 33.98 26.17
N LYS A 65 -21.41 33.61 27.35
CA LYS A 65 -21.95 33.81 28.73
C LYS A 65 -23.47 33.78 29.05
N SER A 66 -23.77 32.98 30.09
CA SER A 66 -24.89 33.11 31.08
C SER A 66 -26.30 32.75 30.60
N PHE A 67 -27.24 32.20 31.39
CA PHE A 67 -27.40 32.08 32.86
C PHE A 67 -27.86 30.65 33.28
N ARG A 68 -27.68 30.28 34.57
CA ARG A 68 -28.40 29.19 35.29
C ARG A 68 -29.22 29.85 36.42
N PRO A 69 -30.39 29.30 36.83
CA PRO A 69 -30.49 28.15 37.75
C PRO A 69 -31.53 27.10 37.24
N THR A 70 -32.02 26.05 37.94
CA THR A 70 -31.94 25.63 39.37
C THR A 70 -32.08 24.09 39.51
N SER A 71 -31.70 23.54 40.67
CA SER A 71 -32.32 22.41 41.39
C SER A 71 -32.63 21.07 40.67
N ALA A 72 -31.68 20.11 40.77
CA ALA A 72 -31.90 18.80 41.41
C ALA A 72 -30.57 18.01 41.55
N LYS A 73 -30.33 17.40 42.72
CA LYS A 73 -29.24 16.46 43.06
C LYS A 73 -29.71 15.61 44.25
N PRO A 74 -29.11 14.45 44.55
CA PRO A 74 -28.51 13.46 43.65
C PRO A 74 -28.98 12.03 43.98
N ARG A 75 -28.63 11.04 43.14
CA ARG A 75 -28.41 9.67 43.64
C ARG A 75 -27.10 9.15 43.08
N MET A 76 -26.17 8.82 43.97
CA MET A 76 -24.83 8.37 43.60
C MET A 76 -24.82 6.87 43.36
N SER A 77 -24.30 6.46 42.21
CA SER A 77 -23.69 5.15 42.00
C SER A 77 -22.30 5.39 41.43
N THR A 78 -21.29 5.34 42.29
CA THR A 78 -19.87 5.37 41.90
C THR A 78 -19.55 4.11 41.11
N LEU A 79 -19.54 4.23 39.78
CA LEU A 79 -18.81 3.30 38.92
C LEU A 79 -17.40 3.84 38.74
N THR A 80 -16.41 3.07 39.17
CA THR A 80 -15.00 3.34 38.95
C THR A 80 -14.69 3.33 37.46
N PRO A 81 -14.11 4.39 36.87
CA PRO A 81 -13.57 4.29 35.52
C PRO A 81 -12.43 3.26 35.56
N LEU A 82 -12.46 2.30 34.64
CA LEU A 82 -11.31 1.44 34.39
C LEU A 82 -10.16 2.34 33.91
N VAL A 83 -8.97 2.05 34.44
CA VAL A 83 -7.73 2.67 33.96
C VAL A 83 -7.57 2.27 32.49
N GLU A 84 -7.44 3.27 31.63
CA GLU A 84 -7.09 3.06 30.23
C GLU A 84 -5.63 2.59 30.19
N ASP A 85 -5.39 1.33 29.81
CA ASP A 85 -4.04 0.81 29.61
C ASP A 85 -3.38 1.54 28.42
N SER A 86 -2.61 2.58 28.75
CA SER A 86 -1.91 3.44 27.80
C SER A 86 -0.62 2.80 27.27
N GLU A 87 -0.70 1.58 26.73
CA GLU A 87 0.46 0.83 26.23
C GLU A 87 0.31 0.28 24.80
N VAL A 88 -0.21 1.08 23.86
CA VAL A 88 0.35 1.11 22.49
C VAL A 88 0.34 2.55 21.96
N THR A 89 1.36 3.34 22.30
CA THR A 89 1.73 4.49 21.46
C THR A 89 2.36 3.94 20.17
N SER A 90 1.51 3.57 19.20
CA SER A 90 1.93 3.32 17.83
C SER A 90 2.25 4.66 17.16
N SER A 91 3.44 5.17 17.49
CA SER A 91 3.99 6.44 17.02
C SER A 91 4.27 6.43 15.51
N PHE A 92 3.21 6.45 14.71
CA PHE A 92 3.27 6.52 13.25
C PHE A 92 3.48 7.94 12.71
N HIS A 93 3.60 8.96 13.57
CA HIS A 93 4.14 10.28 13.22
C HIS A 93 5.68 10.26 13.06
N GLY A 94 6.19 9.34 12.24
CA GLY A 94 7.62 9.09 12.06
C GLY A 94 8.06 8.71 10.65
N LEU A 95 7.14 8.58 9.68
CA LEU A 95 7.46 8.16 8.30
C LEU A 95 6.81 9.04 7.22
N ASP A 96 6.80 10.35 7.43
CA ASP A 96 6.63 11.37 6.37
C ASP A 96 7.95 11.64 5.62
N ALA A 97 8.86 10.66 5.66
CA ALA A 97 10.12 10.69 4.92
C ALA A 97 9.85 10.34 3.45
N HIS A 98 9.93 11.36 2.58
CA HIS A 98 9.74 11.34 1.13
C HIS A 98 8.34 11.75 0.60
N ARG A 99 7.84 12.91 1.05
CA ARG A 99 7.51 13.96 0.05
C ARG A 99 8.82 14.46 -0.57
N LEU A 100 9.29 13.79 -1.62
CA LEU A 100 10.33 14.31 -2.50
C LEU A 100 9.71 14.41 -3.90
N ASP A 101 9.71 15.63 -4.42
CA ASP A 101 9.35 16.02 -5.78
C ASP A 101 7.83 16.06 -6.15
N ASP A 102 7.03 16.79 -5.35
CA ASP A 102 5.58 17.09 -5.53
C ASP A 102 5.27 18.06 -6.71
N ASP A 103 6.15 18.13 -7.72
CA ASP A 103 5.92 18.78 -9.04
C ASP A 103 6.87 18.24 -10.14
N GLY A 104 7.51 17.08 -9.89
CA GLY A 104 8.52 16.49 -10.78
C GLY A 104 8.00 15.29 -11.57
N PRO A 105 8.61 14.96 -12.74
CA PRO A 105 8.32 13.69 -13.41
C PRO A 105 8.67 12.51 -12.49
N SER A 106 7.72 11.59 -12.29
CA SER A 106 7.91 10.37 -11.48
C SER A 106 9.24 9.67 -11.76
N LEU A 107 9.96 9.26 -10.72
CA LEU A 107 11.27 8.60 -10.81
C LEU A 107 11.28 7.39 -11.76
N VAL A 108 10.14 6.69 -11.85
CA VAL A 108 9.96 5.48 -12.64
C VAL A 108 9.42 5.83 -14.04
N SER A 109 9.96 5.16 -15.07
CA SER A 109 9.39 5.17 -16.42
C SER A 109 8.35 4.07 -16.60
N GLU A 110 8.68 2.85 -16.17
CA GLU A 110 7.92 1.63 -16.51
C GLU A 110 7.96 0.63 -15.34
N VAL A 111 6.87 -0.11 -15.17
CA VAL A 111 6.80 -1.27 -14.27
C VAL A 111 6.25 -2.46 -15.06
N PHE A 112 6.96 -3.58 -15.01
CA PHE A 112 6.60 -4.83 -15.64
C PHE A 112 6.41 -5.91 -14.58
N SER A 113 5.58 -6.90 -14.86
CA SER A 113 5.51 -8.13 -14.08
C SER A 113 5.29 -9.33 -15.00
N SER A 114 5.67 -10.52 -14.54
CA SER A 114 5.33 -11.79 -15.20
C SER A 114 3.84 -12.11 -15.17
N SER A 115 3.12 -11.65 -14.15
CA SER A 115 1.66 -11.78 -14.05
C SER A 115 1.08 -10.77 -13.08
N TYR A 116 -0.23 -10.51 -13.18
CA TYR A 116 -0.96 -9.68 -12.23
C TYR A 116 -2.45 -10.03 -12.28
N ASP A 117 -3.20 -9.63 -11.26
CA ASP A 117 -4.66 -9.54 -11.31
C ASP A 117 -5.03 -8.18 -11.92
N GLU A 118 -6.00 -8.13 -12.84
CA GLU A 118 -6.38 -6.91 -13.56
C GLU A 118 -6.82 -5.76 -12.63
N ASN A 119 -7.33 -6.08 -11.43
CA ASN A 119 -7.69 -5.11 -10.40
C ASN A 119 -6.46 -4.57 -9.62
N PHE A 120 -5.32 -5.25 -9.72
CA PHE A 120 -4.10 -5.03 -8.93
C PHE A 120 -2.87 -4.87 -9.83
N SER A 121 -2.91 -3.84 -10.68
CA SER A 121 -1.85 -3.45 -11.62
C SER A 121 -0.44 -3.43 -10.96
N PRO A 122 0.62 -3.88 -11.67
CA PRO A 122 2.01 -3.81 -11.17
C PRO A 122 2.45 -2.40 -10.76
N ALA A 123 1.89 -1.34 -11.35
CA ALA A 123 2.23 0.04 -11.02
C ALA A 123 1.81 0.46 -9.60
N ASN A 124 0.78 -0.18 -9.04
CA ASN A 124 0.21 0.11 -7.72
C ASN A 124 1.26 0.08 -6.59
N VAL A 125 2.32 -0.72 -6.74
CA VAL A 125 3.41 -0.84 -5.75
C VAL A 125 4.22 0.45 -5.55
N LEU A 126 4.07 1.44 -6.43
CA LEU A 126 4.71 2.74 -6.32
C LEU A 126 3.80 3.82 -5.72
N GLU A 127 2.51 3.52 -5.58
CA GLU A 127 1.51 4.43 -5.03
C GLU A 127 1.40 4.23 -3.52
N ASN A 128 1.30 5.32 -2.76
CA ASN A 128 1.14 5.28 -1.29
C ASN A 128 -0.35 5.13 -0.86
N GLY A 129 -1.17 4.46 -1.66
CA GLY A 129 -2.59 4.26 -1.39
C GLY A 129 -2.84 3.14 -0.37
N SER A 130 -3.94 3.25 0.39
CA SER A 130 -4.34 2.21 1.37
C SER A 130 -4.91 0.93 0.74
N ARG A 131 -5.04 0.90 -0.59
CA ARG A 131 -5.56 -0.24 -1.38
C ARG A 131 -4.69 -0.55 -2.61
N THR A 132 -3.53 0.09 -2.74
CA THR A 132 -2.63 -0.10 -3.89
C THR A 132 -1.64 -1.20 -3.56
N LEU A 133 -1.77 -2.32 -4.27
CA LEU A 133 -0.87 -3.47 -4.19
C LEU A 133 -0.85 -4.20 -5.53
N TRP A 134 0.16 -5.04 -5.73
CA TRP A 134 0.25 -6.04 -6.78
C TRP A 134 0.02 -7.44 -6.19
N VAL A 135 -0.80 -8.24 -6.87
CA VAL A 135 -1.01 -9.67 -6.56
C VAL A 135 -0.42 -10.50 -7.68
N SER A 136 0.38 -11.51 -7.35
CA SER A 136 0.84 -12.50 -8.34
C SER A 136 -0.32 -13.42 -8.76
N SER A 137 -0.53 -13.61 -10.05
CA SER A 137 -1.44 -14.63 -10.59
C SER A 137 -0.65 -15.79 -11.20
N GLY A 138 -0.65 -16.96 -10.55
CA GLY A 138 -0.03 -18.20 -11.06
C GLY A 138 1.26 -18.64 -10.36
N MET A 139 1.94 -19.62 -10.98
CA MET A 139 3.04 -20.39 -10.35
C MET A 139 4.35 -19.60 -10.25
N PHE A 140 5.11 -19.84 -9.16
CA PHE A 140 6.47 -19.30 -9.00
C PHE A 140 7.50 -19.96 -9.94
N PRO A 141 8.60 -19.28 -10.31
CA PRO A 141 8.97 -17.92 -9.91
C PRO A 141 8.16 -16.84 -10.65
N GLN A 142 7.88 -15.76 -9.94
CA GLN A 142 7.22 -14.55 -10.47
C GLN A 142 8.18 -13.36 -10.31
N PHE A 143 8.04 -12.30 -11.11
CA PHE A 143 8.88 -11.11 -10.98
C PHE A 143 8.09 -9.80 -11.08
N LEU A 144 8.66 -8.76 -10.49
CA LEU A 144 8.27 -7.36 -10.66
C LEU A 144 9.54 -6.57 -11.03
N ARG A 145 9.55 -5.93 -12.20
CA ARG A 145 10.69 -5.16 -12.73
C ARG A 145 10.32 -3.68 -12.82
N ILE A 146 11.12 -2.83 -12.20
CA ILE A 146 10.94 -1.38 -12.15
C ILE A 146 12.08 -0.73 -12.93
N VAL A 147 11.76 0.11 -13.90
CA VAL A 147 12.73 0.84 -14.73
C VAL A 147 12.65 2.32 -14.40
N LEU A 148 13.80 2.94 -14.08
CA LEU A 148 13.87 4.37 -13.78
C LEU A 148 13.96 5.18 -15.07
N ARG A 149 13.45 6.41 -15.05
CA ARG A 149 13.55 7.32 -16.22
C ARG A 149 15.00 7.58 -16.59
N GLU A 150 15.85 7.71 -15.58
CA GLU A 150 17.29 8.01 -15.68
C GLU A 150 18.06 7.17 -14.63
N PRO A 151 19.32 6.80 -14.88
CA PRO A 151 20.16 6.12 -13.90
C PRO A 151 20.36 6.98 -12.64
N LYS A 152 19.87 6.54 -11.48
CA LYS A 152 20.04 7.23 -10.19
C LYS A 152 20.82 6.38 -9.18
N ARG A 153 21.62 7.03 -8.33
CA ARG A 153 22.26 6.36 -7.18
C ARG A 153 21.20 6.12 -6.11
N LEU A 154 20.98 4.86 -5.76
CA LEU A 154 20.05 4.47 -4.70
C LEU A 154 20.84 4.02 -3.47
N ALA A 155 20.44 4.52 -2.29
CA ALA A 155 20.96 4.06 -1.01
C ALA A 155 20.32 2.73 -0.60
N ALA A 156 19.01 2.59 -0.81
CA ALA A 156 18.25 1.39 -0.45
C ALA A 156 16.97 1.22 -1.30
N VAL A 157 16.49 -0.03 -1.35
CA VAL A 157 15.15 -0.40 -1.82
C VAL A 157 14.42 -1.03 -0.64
N GLU A 158 13.23 -0.54 -0.32
CA GLU A 158 12.38 -1.07 0.75
C GLU A 158 11.14 -1.72 0.11
N ILE A 159 10.90 -2.99 0.42
CA ILE A 159 9.80 -3.78 -0.15
C ILE A 159 8.88 -4.19 1.00
N THR A 160 7.62 -3.78 0.95
CA THR A 160 6.57 -4.20 1.88
C THR A 160 5.75 -5.30 1.22
N CYS A 161 5.77 -6.52 1.76
CA CYS A 161 5.13 -7.67 1.16
C CYS A 161 4.49 -8.62 2.19
N ARG A 162 3.67 -9.54 1.67
CA ARG A 162 2.96 -10.58 2.44
C ARG A 162 2.91 -11.87 1.64
N HIS A 163 2.90 -13.01 2.34
CA HIS A 163 2.89 -14.36 1.81
C HIS A 163 4.15 -14.76 1.02
N VAL A 164 5.17 -13.92 0.96
CA VAL A 164 6.47 -14.24 0.35
C VAL A 164 7.25 -15.17 1.29
N THR A 165 7.79 -16.28 0.76
CA THR A 165 8.76 -17.14 1.49
C THR A 165 10.19 -16.82 1.08
N LYS A 166 10.40 -16.57 -0.22
CA LYS A 166 11.72 -16.36 -0.79
C LYS A 166 11.69 -15.32 -1.90
N LEU A 167 12.54 -14.30 -1.77
CA LEU A 167 12.64 -13.18 -2.68
C LEU A 167 14.10 -12.82 -2.94
N GLN A 168 14.42 -12.47 -4.17
CA GLN A 168 15.74 -12.03 -4.58
C GLN A 168 15.63 -10.64 -5.25
N LEU A 169 16.39 -9.67 -4.74
CA LEU A 169 16.51 -8.35 -5.36
C LEU A 169 17.70 -8.34 -6.30
N ARG A 170 17.49 -7.87 -7.54
CA ARG A 170 18.54 -7.57 -8.52
C ARG A 170 18.50 -6.11 -8.93
N ALA A 171 19.67 -5.56 -9.28
CA ALA A 171 19.79 -4.22 -9.85
C ALA A 171 20.76 -4.19 -11.04
N SER A 172 20.63 -3.15 -11.86
CA SER A 172 21.45 -2.91 -13.05
C SER A 172 21.58 -1.41 -13.33
N PRO A 173 22.75 -0.94 -13.83
CA PRO A 173 22.93 0.41 -14.34
C PRO A 173 22.27 0.65 -15.72
N ASN A 174 21.71 -0.39 -16.35
CA ASN A 174 21.13 -0.33 -17.70
C ASN A 174 19.74 -1.00 -17.73
N ARG A 175 18.74 -0.30 -18.28
CA ARG A 175 17.34 -0.73 -18.42
C ARG A 175 17.15 -1.96 -19.31
N ASN A 176 17.97 -2.11 -20.35
CA ASN A 176 17.84 -3.15 -21.39
C ASN A 176 18.75 -4.36 -21.15
N ILE A 177 19.01 -4.69 -19.89
CA ILE A 177 19.82 -5.84 -19.52
C ILE A 177 18.99 -7.12 -19.36
N ALA A 178 19.59 -8.27 -19.71
CA ALA A 178 19.04 -9.59 -19.38
C ALA A 178 19.16 -9.89 -17.88
N VAL A 179 18.16 -10.53 -17.29
CA VAL A 179 18.06 -10.84 -15.85
C VAL A 179 19.28 -11.62 -15.33
N SER A 180 19.82 -12.53 -16.14
CA SER A 180 21.02 -13.33 -15.84
C SER A 180 22.31 -12.50 -15.71
N LYS A 181 22.30 -11.25 -16.19
CA LYS A 181 23.42 -10.29 -16.10
C LYS A 181 23.17 -9.18 -15.07
N MET A 182 22.01 -9.14 -14.42
CA MET A 182 21.75 -8.20 -13.32
C MET A 182 22.47 -8.66 -12.05
N ALA A 183 23.07 -7.72 -11.33
CA ALA A 183 23.73 -8.00 -10.06
C ALA A 183 22.69 -8.32 -8.98
N VAL A 184 22.93 -9.36 -8.18
CA VAL A 184 22.11 -9.67 -7.00
C VAL A 184 22.49 -8.69 -5.90
N VAL A 185 21.52 -7.91 -5.43
CA VAL A 185 21.67 -6.90 -4.37
C VAL A 185 21.33 -7.49 -3.00
N GLY A 186 20.44 -8.47 -2.97
CA GLY A 186 20.06 -9.12 -1.72
C GLY A 186 19.12 -10.30 -1.91
N ARG A 187 19.00 -11.07 -0.86
CA ARG A 187 18.09 -12.20 -0.72
C ARG A 187 17.30 -12.04 0.56
N LEU A 188 16.06 -12.52 0.54
CA LEU A 188 15.17 -12.58 1.68
C LEU A 188 14.60 -14.00 1.72
N GLU A 189 14.72 -14.63 2.87
CA GLU A 189 14.03 -15.87 3.21
C GLU A 189 13.22 -15.58 4.49
N VAL A 190 11.92 -15.90 4.44
CA VAL A 190 10.95 -15.63 5.52
C VAL A 190 10.43 -16.97 6.03
N SER A 191 10.33 -17.12 7.35
CA SER A 191 9.80 -18.34 7.96
C SER A 191 8.31 -18.51 7.68
N GLU A 192 7.81 -19.74 7.75
CA GLU A 192 6.39 -20.03 7.60
C GLU A 192 5.52 -19.23 8.59
N ALA A 193 5.97 -19.14 9.84
CA ALA A 193 5.28 -18.43 10.92
C ALA A 193 5.23 -16.90 10.73
N ASP A 194 6.16 -16.34 9.95
CA ASP A 194 6.26 -14.91 9.71
C ASP A 194 5.65 -14.49 8.36
N SER A 195 5.65 -15.38 7.37
CA SER A 195 5.19 -15.07 6.01
C SER A 195 3.75 -14.53 5.90
N GLY A 196 2.88 -14.91 6.84
CA GLY A 196 1.49 -14.41 6.91
C GLY A 196 1.37 -12.96 7.41
N LYS A 197 2.47 -12.35 7.86
CA LYS A 197 2.55 -10.96 8.34
C LYS A 197 2.85 -10.01 7.18
N LEU A 198 2.52 -8.73 7.38
CA LEU A 198 2.84 -7.66 6.45
C LEU A 198 4.12 -6.96 6.94
N ASP A 199 5.26 -7.34 6.37
CA ASP A 199 6.57 -6.86 6.80
C ASP A 199 7.26 -6.02 5.72
N THR A 200 8.12 -5.10 6.15
CA THR A 200 8.91 -4.24 5.25
C THR A 200 10.39 -4.63 5.32
N HIS A 201 10.93 -5.11 4.21
CA HIS A 201 12.31 -5.57 4.08
C HIS A 201 13.14 -4.53 3.34
N ARG A 202 14.25 -4.12 3.95
CA ARG A 202 15.16 -3.11 3.41
C ARG A 202 16.44 -3.75 2.86
N PHE A 203 16.70 -3.52 1.58
CA PHE A 203 17.94 -3.90 0.90
C PHE A 203 18.78 -2.65 0.69
N ASN A 204 20.00 -2.61 1.24
CA ASN A 204 20.91 -1.49 1.01
C ASN A 204 21.71 -1.72 -0.27
N LEU A 205 21.79 -0.72 -1.15
CA LEU A 205 22.49 -0.80 -2.44
C LEU A 205 23.89 -0.18 -2.38
N ALA A 206 24.18 0.63 -1.37
CA ALA A 206 25.52 1.08 -1.07
C ALA A 206 26.36 -0.09 -0.51
N ARG A 207 27.52 -0.37 -1.14
CA ARG A 207 28.57 -1.35 -0.76
C ARG A 207 28.37 -2.81 -1.18
N HIS A 208 28.12 -3.08 -2.47
CA HIS A 208 28.57 -4.35 -3.06
C HIS A 208 29.78 -4.13 -3.98
N SER A 209 30.97 -4.18 -3.37
CA SER A 209 32.17 -4.67 -4.06
C SER A 209 32.05 -6.20 -4.13
N PRO A 210 32.04 -6.83 -5.32
CA PRO A 210 32.06 -8.28 -5.42
C PRO A 210 33.50 -8.79 -5.24
N GLY A 211 33.88 -9.07 -3.99
CA GLY A 211 35.18 -9.65 -3.65
C GLY A 211 35.69 -9.14 -2.30
N ASP A 212 35.43 -9.92 -1.25
CA ASP A 212 36.17 -9.91 0.03
C ASP A 212 35.94 -11.27 0.72
N ASP A 213 36.47 -12.32 0.08
CA ASP A 213 36.82 -13.60 0.71
C ASP A 213 38.23 -13.95 0.17
N GLU A 214 39.24 -13.91 1.05
CA GLU A 214 40.64 -14.42 0.98
C GLU A 214 41.32 -14.51 -0.43
N ASP A 215 42.44 -13.83 -0.71
CA ASP A 215 43.71 -13.90 0.03
C ASP A 215 44.59 -12.65 -0.17
N GLY A 216 45.42 -12.30 0.82
CA GLY A 216 46.13 -11.03 0.87
C GLY A 216 47.44 -10.94 0.06
N LYS A 217 47.61 -9.84 -0.67
CA LYS A 217 48.93 -9.18 -0.86
C LYS A 217 48.75 -7.70 -1.22
N GLY A 218 49.44 -6.83 -0.49
CA GLY A 218 49.26 -5.38 -0.60
C GLY A 218 49.85 -4.76 -1.87
N SER A 219 49.21 -3.68 -2.31
CA SER A 219 49.84 -2.56 -3.00
C SER A 219 49.16 -1.30 -2.46
N ASP A 220 49.96 -0.29 -2.11
CA ASP A 220 49.46 1.09 -1.99
C ASP A 220 49.06 1.62 -3.39
N ASP A 221 48.50 2.84 -3.40
CA ASP A 221 48.04 3.63 -4.56
C ASP A 221 46.76 3.14 -5.27
N ASP A 222 45.59 3.62 -4.84
CA ASP A 222 44.93 4.76 -5.51
C ASP A 222 43.60 5.20 -4.85
N ASP A 223 43.37 6.51 -4.78
CA ASP A 223 42.14 7.15 -4.29
C ASP A 223 40.92 6.93 -5.22
N LYS A 224 40.39 5.70 -5.25
CA LYS A 224 39.05 5.46 -5.82
C LYS A 224 37.97 5.78 -4.80
N HIS A 225 37.49 7.02 -4.85
CA HIS A 225 36.17 7.37 -4.34
C HIS A 225 35.15 6.31 -4.76
N SER A 226 34.64 5.55 -3.79
CA SER A 226 33.63 4.51 -3.99
C SER A 226 32.27 5.16 -4.29
N THR A 227 32.15 5.72 -5.49
CA THR A 227 30.90 6.25 -6.00
C THR A 227 29.98 5.07 -6.31
N GLY A 228 28.98 4.85 -5.45
CA GLY A 228 27.96 3.81 -5.67
C GLY A 228 27.42 3.86 -7.09
N SER A 229 27.35 2.69 -7.73
CA SER A 229 26.92 2.58 -9.13
C SER A 229 25.51 3.14 -9.30
N ALA A 230 25.27 3.89 -10.36
CA ALA A 230 23.91 4.32 -10.71
C ALA A 230 23.08 3.10 -11.11
N VAL A 231 21.79 3.11 -10.76
CA VAL A 231 20.83 2.05 -11.05
C VAL A 231 19.77 2.63 -11.99
N GLU A 232 19.45 1.89 -13.04
CA GLU A 232 18.39 2.23 -14.01
C GLU A 232 17.30 1.15 -14.08
N ALA A 233 17.61 -0.10 -13.70
CA ALA A 233 16.61 -1.15 -13.56
C ALA A 233 16.79 -1.94 -12.26
N ILE A 234 15.66 -2.24 -11.63
CA ILE A 234 15.52 -3.11 -10.47
C ILE A 234 14.60 -4.27 -10.87
N GLN A 235 14.92 -5.48 -10.42
CA GLN A 235 14.03 -6.62 -10.56
C GLN A 235 13.91 -7.34 -9.22
N ILE A 236 12.68 -7.56 -8.81
CA ILE A 236 12.28 -8.30 -7.61
C ILE A 236 11.80 -9.66 -8.11
N ASP A 237 12.60 -10.69 -7.93
CA ASP A 237 12.22 -12.08 -8.22
C ASP A 237 11.59 -12.67 -6.96
N VAL A 238 10.34 -13.11 -7.03
CA VAL A 238 9.68 -13.93 -6.00
C VAL A 238 9.89 -15.39 -6.38
N GLU A 239 10.82 -16.05 -5.68
CA GLU A 239 11.16 -17.46 -5.92
C GLU A 239 10.10 -18.42 -5.35
N SER A 240 9.44 -18.05 -4.25
CA SER A 240 8.32 -18.81 -3.66
C SER A 240 7.45 -17.98 -2.70
N GLY A 241 6.18 -18.36 -2.58
CA GLY A 241 5.20 -17.84 -1.62
C GLY A 241 4.41 -18.95 -0.87
N TYR A 242 3.72 -18.58 0.20
CA TYR A 242 2.81 -19.44 0.97
C TYR A 242 1.36 -19.21 0.52
N GLY A 243 0.78 -20.21 -0.15
CA GLY A 243 -0.53 -20.14 -0.79
C GLY A 243 -0.44 -19.90 -2.29
N ASP A 244 -1.59 -19.64 -2.91
CA ASP A 244 -1.72 -19.54 -4.38
C ASP A 244 -1.24 -18.19 -4.95
N PHE A 245 -0.90 -17.23 -4.08
CA PHE A 245 -0.48 -15.87 -4.46
C PHE A 245 0.42 -15.21 -3.41
N VAL A 246 1.19 -14.20 -3.83
CA VAL A 246 1.83 -13.21 -2.95
C VAL A 246 1.27 -11.82 -3.18
N CYS A 247 1.41 -10.95 -2.18
CA CYS A 247 1.11 -9.53 -2.29
C CYS A 247 2.37 -8.69 -2.09
N VAL A 248 2.65 -7.77 -3.02
CA VAL A 248 3.61 -6.67 -2.80
C VAL A 248 2.80 -5.38 -2.70
N TYR A 249 2.88 -4.70 -1.56
CA TYR A 249 2.11 -3.49 -1.28
C TYR A 249 2.87 -2.24 -1.74
N PHE A 250 4.12 -2.09 -1.29
CA PHE A 250 4.92 -0.90 -1.56
C PHE A 250 6.35 -1.27 -1.92
N VAL A 251 6.91 -0.60 -2.92
CA VAL A 251 8.35 -0.62 -3.24
C VAL A 251 8.86 0.83 -3.21
N ARG A 252 9.60 1.17 -2.15
CA ARG A 252 10.15 2.51 -1.94
C ARG A 252 11.61 2.56 -2.34
N LEU A 253 11.94 3.47 -3.26
CA LEU A 253 13.29 3.69 -3.76
C LEU A 253 13.92 4.87 -3.01
N ARG A 254 14.91 4.60 -2.16
CA ARG A 254 15.62 5.66 -1.42
C ARG A 254 16.83 6.10 -2.24
N VAL A 255 16.74 7.28 -2.84
CA VAL A 255 17.87 7.93 -3.54
C VAL A 255 18.97 8.23 -2.52
N ALA A 256 20.23 8.01 -2.90
CA ALA A 256 21.36 8.40 -2.08
C ALA A 256 21.55 9.92 -2.18
N ASN A 257 21.65 10.60 -1.03
CA ASN A 257 22.00 12.02 -0.99
C ASN A 257 23.38 12.21 -1.65
N SER A 258 23.42 13.08 -2.66
CA SER A 258 24.62 13.48 -3.40
C SER A 258 25.46 14.48 -2.62
#